data_AF-A0A969FJ43-F1
#
_entry.id   AF-A0A969FJ43-F1
#
_cell.length_a   1.000
_cell.length_b   1.000
_cell.length_c   1.000
_cell.angle_alpha   90.00
_cell.angle_beta   90.00
_cell.angle_gamma   90.00
#
_symmetry.space_group_name_H-M   'P 1'
#
loop_
_entity.id
_entity.type
_entity.pdbx_description
1 polymer ?
#
loop_
_entity_poly.entity_id
_entity_poly.type
_entity_poly.pdbx_seq_one_letter_code
_entity_poly.pdbx_strand_id
1 'polypeptide(L)'
;MNDLDQRLAAYDIVLVSPSLETGISLDLHGHFTSVWAIAQGIQSENSVRQSLSRLREPVPRHLWAAPYGFNKVGNGSTSIPALISSTQKLTQVNIRLLQQSDFSGFDDFDAGFQAESLQCWAKFAVRVNASMSCYREAIVAALAAEGHMIAPVARASTRKSSSSTAEAPLLPDFAATITSIRERNYFEECQAIARARDLNHRQYRSLRQTLVKSKADRLRLRKYELKRRYGVPVTIDLVRKDDNQWYDKLRLHYFLTEGRDYLANRDRRVARQILHQGGGQVFTPDFNRSQLGATIGILDLLGLPVLLSQTDRELRNSDTDLQHMATTALESRSQIKTAIGIGLARNSTPIMVLRRLLDQIGFSLTCLRNETVQRKRLRVYGINQPTDGRASVFKHWLATDRRFPGWSEQAADLWDGSTLPIVTKPVCDEFKQLSLGNFGESEAIS
;
A
#
# COMPACT_ATOMS: atom_id res chain seq x y z
N MET A 1 -7.06 14.76 32.87
CA MET A 1 -6.04 13.70 33.05
C MET A 1 -6.63 12.72 34.07
N ASN A 2 -6.61 11.41 33.76
CA ASN A 2 -7.04 10.26 34.60
C ASN A 2 -8.43 9.61 34.44
N ASP A 3 -9.13 9.69 33.30
CA ASP A 3 -10.14 8.65 32.98
C ASP A 3 -9.45 7.34 32.54
N LEU A 4 -8.29 7.45 31.88
CA LEU A 4 -7.58 6.26 31.39
C LEU A 4 -6.97 5.45 32.54
N ASP A 5 -6.10 6.05 33.37
CA ASP A 5 -5.46 5.33 34.48
C ASP A 5 -6.47 4.73 35.47
N GLN A 6 -7.56 5.46 35.77
CA GLN A 6 -8.66 4.93 36.59
C GLN A 6 -9.31 3.69 35.97
N ARG A 7 -9.51 3.67 34.65
CA ARG A 7 -10.03 2.49 33.96
C ARG A 7 -9.01 1.37 33.92
N LEU A 8 -7.74 1.67 33.67
CA LEU A 8 -6.67 0.68 33.59
C LEU A 8 -6.46 -0.05 34.91
N ALA A 9 -6.65 0.63 36.04
CA ALA A 9 -6.59 0.03 37.37
C ALA A 9 -7.63 -1.08 37.60
N ALA A 10 -8.71 -1.13 36.80
CA ALA A 10 -9.72 -2.18 36.87
C ALA A 10 -9.34 -3.47 36.11
N TYR A 11 -8.19 -3.52 35.43
CA TYR A 11 -7.78 -4.66 34.60
C TYR A 11 -6.37 -5.13 34.95
N ASP A 12 -6.17 -6.44 35.06
CA ASP A 12 -4.85 -7.04 35.27
C ASP A 12 -3.98 -7.05 34.00
N ILE A 13 -4.63 -7.20 32.84
CA ILE A 13 -3.97 -7.28 31.53
C ILE A 13 -4.67 -6.32 30.57
N VAL A 14 -3.88 -5.50 29.88
CA VAL A 14 -4.36 -4.55 28.89
C VAL A 14 -3.67 -4.83 27.55
N LEU A 15 -4.47 -5.22 26.55
CA LEU A 15 -3.99 -5.42 25.19
C LEU A 15 -4.12 -4.13 24.40
N VAL A 16 -2.98 -3.65 23.90
CA VAL A 16 -2.87 -2.37 23.20
C VAL A 16 -2.36 -2.57 21.79
N SER A 17 -2.92 -1.78 20.87
CA SER A 17 -2.37 -1.68 19.52
C SER A 17 -1.14 -0.76 19.50
N PRO A 18 -0.34 -0.80 18.41
CA PRO A 18 0.74 0.14 18.13
C PRO A 18 0.42 1.63 18.35
N SER A 19 -0.86 2.04 18.29
CA SER A 19 -1.27 3.42 18.54
C SER A 19 -0.92 3.93 19.94
N LEU A 20 -0.62 3.06 20.92
CA LEU A 20 -0.12 3.48 22.23
C LEU A 20 1.23 4.23 22.13
N GLU A 21 1.99 4.02 21.05
CA GLU A 21 3.27 4.68 20.81
C GLU A 21 3.18 6.20 20.93
N THR A 22 2.05 6.83 20.61
CA THR A 22 1.94 8.29 20.56
C THR A 22 0.84 8.82 21.47
N GLY A 23 1.14 9.92 22.16
CA GLY A 23 0.12 10.75 22.83
C GLY A 23 -0.53 10.16 24.09
N ILE A 24 -0.02 9.07 24.65
CA ILE A 24 -0.52 8.46 25.90
C ILE A 24 0.65 8.24 26.86
N SER A 25 0.53 8.75 28.09
CA SER A 25 1.39 8.38 29.23
C SER A 25 0.58 7.50 30.16
N LEU A 26 1.19 6.41 30.63
CA LEU A 26 0.60 5.54 31.66
C LEU A 26 1.31 5.85 32.97
N ASP A 27 0.65 6.64 33.81
CA ASP A 27 1.18 7.13 35.09
C ASP A 27 0.58 6.34 36.27
N LEU A 28 -0.02 5.18 36.00
CA LEU A 28 -0.45 4.22 37.00
C LEU A 28 0.77 3.51 37.62
N HIS A 29 0.94 3.64 38.94
CA HIS A 29 2.08 3.08 39.67
C HIS A 29 1.68 1.85 40.50
N GLY A 30 2.57 0.86 40.60
CA GLY A 30 2.43 -0.31 41.45
C GLY A 30 1.39 -1.34 41.00
N HIS A 31 0.86 -1.21 39.78
CA HIS A 31 -0.22 -2.06 39.27
C HIS A 31 0.29 -3.10 38.26
N PHE A 32 0.91 -2.64 37.17
CA PHE A 32 1.42 -3.54 36.14
C PHE A 32 2.80 -4.05 36.51
N THR A 33 2.99 -5.36 36.48
CA THR A 33 4.25 -6.00 36.89
C THR A 33 5.22 -6.28 35.76
N SER A 34 4.77 -6.18 34.49
CA SER A 34 5.61 -6.39 33.32
C SER A 34 4.99 -5.77 32.06
N VAL A 35 5.83 -5.55 31.04
CA VAL A 35 5.39 -5.11 29.71
C VAL A 35 5.81 -6.14 28.68
N TRP A 36 4.90 -6.47 27.76
CA TRP A 36 5.14 -7.44 26.70
C TRP A 36 4.97 -6.78 25.33
N ALA A 37 5.94 -6.98 24.43
CA ALA A 37 5.89 -6.46 23.07
C ALA A 37 6.20 -7.54 22.04
N ILE A 38 5.37 -7.59 21.00
CA ILE A 38 5.55 -8.48 19.84
C ILE A 38 5.75 -7.61 18.60
N ALA A 39 7.02 -7.34 18.29
CA ALA A 39 7.42 -6.51 17.17
C ALA A 39 7.58 -7.36 15.89
N GLN A 40 6.50 -7.46 15.10
CA GLN A 40 6.45 -8.29 13.89
C GLN A 40 7.16 -7.67 12.66
N GLY A 41 7.77 -6.48 12.77
CA GLY A 41 8.42 -5.82 11.63
C GLY A 41 7.51 -4.91 10.81
N ILE A 42 6.39 -4.48 11.39
CA ILE A 42 5.45 -3.51 10.79
C ILE A 42 5.77 -2.08 11.26
N GLN A 43 6.02 -1.90 12.56
CA GLN A 43 6.39 -0.63 13.19
C GLN A 43 7.90 -0.36 13.03
N SER A 44 8.32 0.91 13.07
CA SER A 44 9.74 1.26 13.12
C SER A 44 10.42 0.76 14.39
N GLU A 45 11.75 0.67 14.38
CA GLU A 45 12.54 0.33 15.57
C GLU A 45 12.31 1.34 16.70
N ASN A 46 12.19 2.62 16.34
CA ASN A 46 11.90 3.70 17.30
C ASN A 46 10.51 3.55 17.91
N SER A 47 9.54 3.17 17.10
CA SER A 47 8.15 2.95 17.52
C SER A 47 8.02 1.84 18.56
N VAL A 48 8.78 0.76 18.41
CA VAL A 48 8.81 -0.34 19.39
C VAL A 48 9.39 0.14 20.72
N ARG A 49 10.52 0.86 20.69
CA ARG A 49 11.14 1.43 21.91
C ARG A 49 10.20 2.42 22.62
N GLN A 50 9.56 3.29 21.86
CA GLN A 50 8.57 4.23 22.39
C GLN A 50 7.37 3.50 23.02
N SER A 51 6.88 2.41 22.41
CA SER A 51 5.80 1.60 22.98
C SER A 51 6.20 0.93 24.30
N LEU A 52 7.41 0.37 24.38
CA LEU A 52 7.95 -0.28 25.59
C LEU A 52 8.14 0.68 26.77
N SER A 53 8.32 1.97 26.49
CA SER A 53 8.57 3.01 27.50
C SER A 53 7.32 3.79 27.91
N ARG A 54 6.12 3.40 27.42
CA ARG A 54 4.85 4.06 27.78
C ARG A 54 4.47 3.84 29.23
N LEU A 55 4.69 2.63 29.76
CA LEU A 55 4.69 2.41 31.19
C LEU A 55 6.03 2.89 31.73
N ARG A 56 6.00 3.89 32.62
CA ARG A 56 7.21 4.55 33.15
C ARG A 56 7.90 3.75 34.23
N GLU A 57 7.18 2.86 34.91
CA GLU A 57 7.74 2.05 35.99
C GLU A 57 8.89 1.14 35.52
N PRO A 58 9.90 0.90 36.38
CA PRO A 58 11.07 0.08 36.08
C PRO A 58 10.75 -1.42 36.18
N VAL A 59 9.72 -1.87 35.46
CA VAL A 59 9.29 -3.27 35.44
C VAL A 59 9.96 -4.08 34.31
N PRO A 60 10.06 -5.42 34.44
CA PRO A 60 10.54 -6.29 33.38
C PRO A 60 9.81 -6.07 32.05
N ARG A 61 10.58 -5.98 30.96
CA ARG A 61 10.09 -5.78 29.59
C ARG A 61 10.47 -6.99 28.74
N HIS A 62 9.47 -7.75 28.30
CA HIS A 62 9.63 -8.93 27.47
C HIS A 62 9.36 -8.58 26.01
N LEU A 63 10.36 -8.77 25.15
CA LEU A 63 10.29 -8.40 23.74
C LEU A 63 10.56 -9.61 22.85
N TRP A 64 9.62 -9.88 21.95
CA TRP A 64 9.89 -10.67 20.76
C TRP A 64 9.96 -9.73 19.55
N ALA A 65 11.04 -9.81 18.77
CA ALA A 65 11.19 -9.03 17.55
C ALA A 65 11.52 -9.94 16.35
N ALA A 66 10.86 -9.67 15.22
CA ALA A 66 11.15 -10.30 13.95
C ALA A 66 12.58 -9.95 13.48
N PRO A 67 13.28 -10.84 12.75
CA PRO A 67 14.64 -10.55 12.29
C PRO A 67 14.69 -9.42 11.26
N TYR A 68 13.65 -9.28 10.45
CA TYR A 68 13.52 -8.24 9.43
C TYR A 68 12.12 -7.63 9.47
N GLY A 69 12.02 -6.41 8.96
CA GLY A 69 10.78 -5.69 8.77
C GLY A 69 10.26 -5.73 7.34
N PHE A 70 8.96 -5.49 7.20
CA PHE A 70 8.26 -5.52 5.91
C PHE A 70 8.11 -4.12 5.30
N ASN A 71 7.90 -3.11 6.14
CA ASN A 71 7.55 -1.77 5.69
C ASN A 71 8.80 -0.94 5.41
N LYS A 72 8.91 -0.43 4.18
CA LYS A 72 9.97 0.47 3.74
C LYS A 72 9.36 1.78 3.24
N VAL A 73 10.09 2.88 3.41
CA VAL A 73 9.71 4.21 2.94
C VAL A 73 10.25 4.44 1.53
N GLY A 74 9.42 5.03 0.66
CA GLY A 74 9.75 5.23 -0.74
C GLY A 74 10.05 3.93 -1.48
N ASN A 75 11.13 3.89 -2.24
CA ASN A 75 11.58 2.69 -2.95
C ASN A 75 12.39 1.70 -2.07
N GLY A 76 12.59 2.02 -0.78
CA GLY A 76 13.35 1.20 0.16
C GLY A 76 14.87 1.39 0.12
N SER A 77 15.35 2.45 -0.54
CA SER A 77 16.77 2.83 -0.55
C SER A 77 17.30 3.11 0.87
N THR A 78 18.55 2.71 1.12
CA THR A 78 19.34 3.07 2.31
C THR A 78 20.34 4.19 2.03
N SER A 79 20.32 4.76 0.82
CA SER A 79 21.18 5.87 0.37
C SER A 79 20.33 7.12 0.13
N ILE A 80 20.71 8.24 0.76
CA ILE A 80 20.01 9.52 0.67
C ILE A 80 20.02 10.02 -0.79
N PRO A 81 21.18 10.15 -1.48
CA PRO A 81 21.19 10.62 -2.86
C PRO A 81 20.36 9.73 -3.80
N ALA A 82 20.40 8.41 -3.62
CA ALA A 82 19.62 7.48 -4.45
C ALA A 82 18.11 7.63 -4.24
N LEU A 83 17.66 7.85 -2.99
CA LEU A 83 16.24 8.06 -2.68
C LEU A 83 15.74 9.40 -3.25
N ILE A 84 16.50 10.48 -3.08
CA ILE A 84 16.12 11.81 -3.56
C ILE A 84 16.09 11.84 -5.08
N SER A 85 17.17 11.40 -5.74
CA SER A 85 17.25 11.42 -7.21
C SER A 85 16.15 10.58 -7.86
N SER A 86 15.86 9.39 -7.33
CA SER A 86 14.76 8.56 -7.85
C SER A 86 13.39 9.19 -7.65
N THR A 87 13.17 9.86 -6.52
CA THR A 87 11.93 10.62 -6.24
C THR A 87 11.78 11.79 -7.20
N GLN A 88 12.82 12.61 -7.38
CA GLN A 88 12.80 13.76 -8.28
C GLN A 88 12.58 13.34 -9.75
N LYS A 89 13.23 12.27 -10.21
CA LYS A 89 13.01 11.73 -11.56
C LYS A 89 11.56 11.29 -11.77
N LEU A 90 10.96 10.62 -10.78
CA LEU A 90 9.55 10.26 -10.85
C LEU A 90 8.65 11.50 -10.89
N THR A 91 8.97 12.53 -10.10
CA THR A 91 8.27 13.82 -10.13
C THR A 91 8.32 14.41 -11.54
N GLN A 92 9.50 14.54 -12.13
CA GLN A 92 9.67 15.09 -13.48
C GLN A 92 8.85 14.35 -14.54
N VAL A 93 8.78 13.01 -14.46
CA VAL A 93 7.94 12.22 -15.38
C VAL A 93 6.47 12.52 -15.18
N ASN A 94 5.98 12.56 -13.94
CA ASN A 94 4.59 12.91 -13.66
C ASN A 94 4.24 14.33 -14.14
N ILE A 95 5.15 15.30 -13.97
CA ILE A 95 4.98 16.67 -14.48
C ILE A 95 4.87 16.67 -16.00
N ARG A 96 5.78 16.00 -16.71
CA ARG A 96 5.77 15.92 -18.17
C ARG A 96 4.46 15.31 -18.68
N LEU A 97 3.97 14.26 -18.04
CA LEU A 97 2.69 13.62 -18.39
C LEU A 97 1.51 14.59 -18.19
N LEU A 98 1.54 15.44 -17.18
CA LEU A 98 0.52 16.47 -16.97
C LEU A 98 0.61 17.59 -18.02
N GLN A 99 1.82 18.05 -18.35
CA GLN A 99 2.05 19.09 -19.37
C GLN A 99 1.57 18.65 -20.76
N GLN A 100 1.80 17.39 -21.14
CA GLN A 100 1.32 16.82 -22.40
C GLN A 100 -0.21 16.79 -22.53
N SER A 101 -0.96 16.94 -21.43
CA SER A 101 -2.43 16.90 -21.40
C SER A 101 -3.10 18.29 -21.46
N ASP A 102 -2.46 19.26 -22.14
CA ASP A 102 -2.88 20.67 -22.20
C ASP A 102 -3.11 21.30 -20.81
N PHE A 103 -2.22 20.99 -19.86
CA PHE A 103 -2.22 21.64 -18.55
C PHE A 103 -1.36 22.92 -18.59
N SER A 104 -1.95 24.03 -19.03
CA SER A 104 -1.32 25.36 -19.07
C SER A 104 -1.06 26.01 -17.69
N GLY A 105 -1.50 25.39 -16.59
CA GLY A 105 -1.29 25.91 -15.23
C GLY A 105 -0.10 25.28 -14.50
N PHE A 106 0.71 24.44 -15.17
CA PHE A 106 1.84 23.73 -14.56
C PHE A 106 3.15 24.45 -14.77
N ASP A 107 3.14 25.51 -15.58
CA ASP A 107 4.34 26.32 -15.83
C ASP A 107 4.80 27.06 -14.55
N ASP A 108 3.89 27.28 -13.59
CA ASP A 108 4.17 27.81 -12.25
C ASP A 108 4.44 26.72 -11.18
N PHE A 109 4.64 25.46 -11.57
CA PHE A 109 4.90 24.39 -10.61
C PHE A 109 6.33 24.48 -10.05
N ASP A 110 6.46 25.09 -8.87
CA ASP A 110 7.70 25.08 -8.12
C ASP A 110 7.94 23.71 -7.44
N ALA A 111 8.56 22.80 -8.20
CA ALA A 111 9.07 21.53 -7.68
C ALA A 111 10.29 21.70 -6.76
N GLY A 112 10.86 22.91 -6.68
CA GLY A 112 12.03 23.26 -5.88
C GLY A 112 11.69 23.63 -4.43
N PHE A 113 10.40 23.73 -4.09
CA PHE A 113 9.99 24.06 -2.74
C PHE A 113 10.47 23.03 -1.69
N GLN A 114 11.10 23.56 -0.62
CA GLN A 114 11.58 22.84 0.57
C GLN A 114 12.59 21.70 0.31
N ALA A 115 13.74 22.03 -0.28
CA ALA A 115 14.88 21.11 -0.35
C ALA A 115 15.25 20.55 1.04
N GLU A 116 15.15 21.36 2.10
CA GLU A 116 15.42 20.97 3.48
C GLU A 116 14.44 19.92 3.99
N SER A 117 13.13 20.09 3.71
CA SER A 117 12.11 19.10 4.11
C SER A 117 12.32 17.78 3.38
N LEU A 118 12.64 17.83 2.07
CA LEU A 118 12.94 16.62 1.30
C LEU A 118 14.20 15.91 1.81
N GLN A 119 15.24 16.66 2.15
CA GLN A 119 16.46 16.12 2.76
C GLN A 119 16.18 15.51 4.15
N CYS A 120 15.39 16.18 4.97
CA CYS A 120 14.97 15.69 6.28
C CYS A 120 14.19 14.39 6.15
N TRP A 121 13.17 14.37 5.29
CA TRP A 121 12.41 13.17 4.96
C TRP A 121 13.31 12.03 4.49
N ALA A 122 14.26 12.31 3.59
CA ALA A 122 15.16 11.30 3.06
C ALA A 122 16.06 10.71 4.15
N LYS A 123 16.61 11.54 5.06
CA LYS A 123 17.40 11.09 6.22
C LYS A 123 16.62 10.11 7.11
N PHE A 124 15.37 10.45 7.45
CA PHE A 124 14.52 9.57 8.24
C PHE A 124 14.14 8.29 7.49
N ALA A 125 13.78 8.41 6.21
CA ALA A 125 13.40 7.29 5.36
C ALA A 125 14.53 6.25 5.23
N VAL A 126 15.76 6.68 4.93
CA VAL A 126 16.88 5.74 4.77
C VAL A 126 17.25 5.05 6.08
N ARG A 127 17.15 5.76 7.20
CA ARG A 127 17.38 5.20 8.54
C ARG A 127 16.36 4.10 8.84
N VAL A 128 15.08 4.36 8.60
CA VAL A 128 14.02 3.35 8.75
C VAL A 128 14.31 2.17 7.83
N ASN A 129 14.60 2.40 6.55
CA ASN A 129 14.88 1.34 5.58
C ASN A 129 16.08 0.46 5.96
N ALA A 130 17.14 1.07 6.50
CA ALA A 130 18.31 0.36 6.99
C ALA A 130 17.93 -0.50 8.21
N SER A 131 17.25 0.08 9.20
CA SER A 131 16.80 -0.64 10.39
C SER A 131 15.91 -1.84 10.04
N MET A 132 15.03 -1.71 9.04
CA MET A 132 14.13 -2.79 8.64
C MET A 132 14.86 -4.00 8.05
N SER A 133 16.09 -3.83 7.56
CA SER A 133 16.87 -4.95 7.01
C SER A 133 17.54 -5.78 8.12
N CYS A 134 17.73 -5.21 9.30
CA CYS A 134 18.29 -5.83 10.51
C CYS A 134 17.44 -5.46 11.74
N TYR A 135 16.14 -5.71 11.64
CA TYR A 135 15.12 -5.10 12.50
C TYR A 135 15.31 -5.45 13.97
N ARG A 136 15.54 -6.73 14.27
CA ARG A 136 15.78 -7.19 15.65
C ARG A 136 17.06 -6.56 16.21
N GLU A 137 18.13 -6.63 15.44
CA GLU A 137 19.44 -6.15 15.87
C GLU A 137 19.40 -4.63 16.11
N ALA A 138 18.72 -3.88 15.24
CA ALA A 138 18.52 -2.45 15.39
C ALA A 138 17.75 -2.09 16.66
N ILE A 139 16.68 -2.83 16.99
CA ILE A 139 15.93 -2.60 18.23
C ILE A 139 16.79 -2.89 19.46
N VAL A 140 17.47 -4.05 19.48
CA VAL A 140 18.30 -4.47 20.62
C VAL A 140 19.46 -3.49 20.84
N ALA A 141 20.16 -3.10 19.78
CA ALA A 141 21.26 -2.14 19.86
C ALA A 141 20.78 -0.77 20.38
N ALA A 142 19.62 -0.30 19.92
CA ALA A 142 19.08 0.98 20.36
C ALA A 142 18.59 0.94 21.82
N LEU A 143 17.96 -0.16 22.28
CA LEU A 143 17.61 -0.32 23.69
C LEU A 143 18.86 -0.36 24.58
N ALA A 144 19.92 -1.06 24.15
CA ALA A 144 21.18 -1.09 24.89
C ALA A 144 21.82 0.31 24.97
N ALA A 145 21.77 1.09 23.88
CA ALA A 145 22.25 2.48 23.85
C ALA A 145 21.44 3.42 24.77
N GLU A 146 20.17 3.12 25.02
CA GLU A 146 19.32 3.82 26.01
C GLU A 146 19.62 3.41 27.47
N GLY A 147 20.53 2.45 27.69
CA GLY A 147 20.92 1.97 29.01
C GLY A 147 20.10 0.78 29.52
N HIS A 148 19.28 0.15 28.67
CA HIS A 148 18.56 -1.06 29.07
C HIS A 148 19.48 -2.27 29.16
N MET A 149 19.33 -3.06 30.24
CA MET A 149 20.00 -4.36 30.38
C MET A 149 19.28 -5.40 29.53
N ILE A 150 19.96 -5.93 28.52
CA ILE A 150 19.39 -6.94 27.62
C ILE A 150 19.78 -8.34 28.12
N ALA A 151 18.81 -9.07 28.66
CA ALA A 151 18.97 -10.47 29.03
C ALA A 151 18.48 -11.37 27.88
N PRO A 152 19.35 -12.12 27.18
CA PRO A 152 18.92 -13.05 26.15
C PRO A 152 18.16 -14.21 26.80
N VAL A 153 16.96 -14.52 26.28
CA VAL A 153 16.24 -15.72 26.68
C VAL A 153 16.93 -16.91 26.02
N ALA A 154 17.46 -17.84 26.83
CA ALA A 154 18.03 -19.08 26.31
C ALA A 154 16.99 -19.77 25.43
N ARG A 155 17.37 -20.13 24.20
CA ARG A 155 16.52 -20.99 23.37
C ARG A 155 16.29 -22.26 24.17
N ALA A 156 15.04 -22.54 24.54
CA ALA A 156 14.67 -23.86 24.98
C ALA A 156 15.16 -24.81 23.89
N SER A 157 16.18 -25.62 24.20
CA SER A 157 16.61 -26.67 23.29
C SER A 157 15.38 -27.52 23.08
N THR A 158 14.78 -27.46 21.89
CA THR A 158 13.94 -28.52 21.39
C THR A 158 14.84 -29.74 21.26
N ARG A 159 15.14 -30.38 22.41
CA ARG A 159 15.60 -31.76 22.43
C ARG A 159 14.52 -32.50 21.66
N LYS A 160 14.87 -32.98 20.47
CA LYS A 160 14.16 -34.12 19.89
C LYS A 160 14.34 -35.26 20.88
N SER A 161 13.45 -35.34 21.88
CA SER A 161 13.36 -36.51 22.73
C SER A 161 12.81 -37.63 21.87
N SER A 162 13.71 -38.43 21.32
CA SER A 162 13.44 -39.83 21.05
C SER A 162 13.02 -40.48 22.36
N SER A 163 11.88 -41.20 22.31
CA SER A 163 11.29 -42.06 23.33
C SER A 163 10.91 -41.46 24.69
N SER A 164 9.61 -41.18 24.89
CA SER A 164 8.81 -41.90 25.89
C SER A 164 7.34 -41.55 25.75
N THR A 165 6.53 -42.60 25.78
CA THR A 165 5.08 -42.64 25.71
C THR A 165 4.49 -41.99 26.96
N ALA A 166 4.34 -40.67 26.91
CA ALA A 166 3.42 -39.94 27.74
C ALA A 166 2.70 -38.98 26.80
N GLU A 167 1.53 -39.39 26.33
CA GLU A 167 0.61 -38.54 25.60
C GLU A 167 0.28 -37.34 26.49
N ALA A 168 1.04 -36.26 26.32
CA ALA A 168 0.55 -34.93 26.68
C ALA A 168 -0.82 -34.82 26.01
N PRO A 169 -1.91 -34.50 26.75
CA PRO A 169 -3.23 -34.46 26.19
C PRO A 169 -3.19 -33.60 24.94
N LEU A 170 -3.53 -34.20 23.79
CA LEU A 170 -3.74 -33.51 22.52
C LEU A 170 -4.75 -32.40 22.78
N LEU A 171 -4.27 -31.19 23.12
CA LEU A 171 -5.09 -30.00 23.22
C LEU A 171 -5.70 -29.82 21.82
N PRO A 172 -7.03 -29.96 21.67
CA PRO A 172 -7.68 -29.74 20.38
C PRO A 172 -7.23 -28.38 19.84
N ASP A 173 -6.85 -28.42 18.56
CA ASP A 173 -6.12 -27.42 17.80
C ASP A 173 -6.41 -25.96 18.20
N PHE A 174 -5.61 -25.42 19.14
CA PHE A 174 -5.70 -24.04 19.60
C PHE A 174 -5.52 -23.04 18.44
N ALA A 175 -4.73 -23.41 17.42
CA ALA A 175 -4.53 -22.58 16.24
C ALA A 175 -5.80 -22.55 15.36
N ALA A 176 -6.48 -23.68 15.17
CA ALA A 176 -7.79 -23.70 14.52
C ALA A 176 -8.83 -22.92 15.32
N THR A 177 -8.81 -23.02 16.65
CA THR A 177 -9.72 -22.27 17.52
C THR A 177 -9.50 -20.76 17.36
N ILE A 178 -8.26 -20.28 17.47
CA ILE A 178 -7.92 -18.85 17.23
C ILE A 178 -8.35 -18.42 15.82
N THR A 179 -8.09 -19.24 14.81
CA THR A 179 -8.45 -18.93 13.43
C THR A 179 -9.97 -18.79 13.27
N SER A 180 -10.74 -19.71 13.86
CA SER A 180 -12.21 -19.68 13.82
C SER A 180 -12.79 -18.44 14.51
N ILE A 181 -12.25 -18.05 15.67
CA ILE A 181 -12.67 -16.84 16.40
C ILE A 181 -12.34 -15.59 15.59
N ARG A 182 -11.14 -15.53 14.99
CA ARG A 182 -10.73 -14.41 14.13
C ARG A 182 -11.66 -14.27 12.93
N GLU A 183 -11.94 -15.37 12.24
CA GLU A 183 -12.82 -15.38 11.08
C GLU A 183 -14.26 -14.99 11.43
N ARG A 184 -14.77 -15.49 12.55
CA ARG A 184 -16.09 -15.13 13.07
C ARG A 184 -16.17 -13.64 13.41
N ASN A 185 -15.23 -13.12 14.21
CA ASN A 185 -15.20 -11.71 14.60
C ASN A 185 -15.10 -10.80 13.37
N TYR A 186 -14.26 -11.17 12.40
CA TYR A 186 -14.14 -10.44 11.15
C TYR A 186 -15.44 -10.47 10.34
N PHE A 187 -16.07 -11.64 10.21
CA PHE A 187 -17.36 -11.78 9.53
C PHE A 187 -18.46 -10.93 10.19
N GLU A 188 -18.55 -10.95 11.52
CA GLU A 188 -19.51 -10.16 12.29
C GLU A 188 -19.30 -8.65 12.07
N GLU A 189 -18.05 -8.18 12.04
CA GLU A 189 -17.73 -6.78 11.74
C GLU A 189 -18.11 -6.41 10.30
N CYS A 190 -17.76 -7.23 9.30
CA CYS A 190 -18.17 -7.01 7.90
C CYS A 190 -19.70 -6.98 7.75
N GLN A 191 -20.40 -7.87 8.44
CA GLN A 191 -21.86 -7.90 8.46
C GLN A 191 -22.44 -6.65 9.12
N ALA A 192 -21.86 -6.19 10.22
CA ALA A 192 -22.27 -4.97 10.90
C ALA A 192 -22.08 -3.72 10.01
N ILE A 193 -20.98 -3.66 9.25
CA ILE A 193 -20.74 -2.59 8.26
C ILE A 193 -21.81 -2.63 7.17
N ALA A 194 -22.04 -3.80 6.54
CA ALA A 194 -23.03 -3.93 5.46
C ALA A 194 -24.46 -3.57 5.92
N ARG A 195 -24.83 -3.92 7.15
CA ARG A 195 -26.15 -3.64 7.75
C ARG A 195 -26.27 -2.24 8.37
N ALA A 196 -25.18 -1.48 8.48
CA ALA A 196 -25.22 -0.15 9.08
C ALA A 196 -26.20 0.79 8.33
N ARG A 197 -26.77 1.76 9.05
CA ARG A 197 -27.67 2.74 8.45
C ARG A 197 -26.92 3.64 7.45
N ASP A 198 -27.54 3.93 6.33
CA ASP A 198 -26.96 4.82 5.32
C ASP A 198 -26.82 6.25 5.87
N LEU A 199 -25.74 6.92 5.47
CA LEU A 199 -25.52 8.34 5.71
C LEU A 199 -25.91 9.12 4.44
N ASN A 200 -26.44 10.33 4.63
CA ASN A 200 -26.42 11.34 3.58
C ASN A 200 -25.10 12.13 3.62
N HIS A 201 -24.84 12.93 2.59
CA HIS A 201 -23.58 13.67 2.46
C HIS A 201 -23.32 14.65 3.62
N ARG A 202 -24.34 15.36 4.11
CA ARG A 202 -24.22 16.30 5.22
C ARG A 202 -23.86 15.59 6.53
N GLN A 203 -24.54 14.48 6.81
CA GLN A 203 -24.25 13.63 7.97
C GLN A 203 -22.85 13.05 7.91
N TYR A 204 -22.41 12.59 6.73
CA TYR A 204 -21.04 12.12 6.53
C TYR A 204 -20.00 13.20 6.85
N ARG A 205 -20.18 14.42 6.33
CA ARG A 205 -19.25 15.54 6.58
C ARG A 205 -19.16 15.89 8.07
N SER A 206 -20.30 16.04 8.73
CA SER A 206 -20.36 16.31 10.17
C SER A 206 -19.70 15.20 10.98
N LEU A 207 -20.03 13.93 10.68
CA LEU A 207 -19.52 12.79 11.43
C LEU A 207 -18.02 12.56 11.20
N ARG A 208 -17.51 12.84 10.00
CA ARG A 208 -16.08 12.73 9.69
C ARG A 208 -15.26 13.70 10.55
N GLN A 209 -15.78 14.92 10.76
CA GLN A 209 -15.13 15.97 11.57
C GLN A 209 -15.21 15.71 13.08
N THR A 210 -16.13 14.87 13.56
CA THR A 210 -16.23 14.53 14.98
C THR A 210 -14.97 13.79 15.47
N LEU A 211 -14.32 14.27 16.54
CA LEU A 211 -13.09 13.66 17.07
C LEU A 211 -13.33 12.26 17.65
N VAL A 212 -14.33 12.12 18.54
CA VAL A 212 -14.66 10.84 19.18
C VAL A 212 -15.84 10.20 18.46
N LYS A 213 -15.66 8.99 17.94
CA LYS A 213 -16.67 8.26 17.17
C LYS A 213 -17.10 6.98 17.86
N SER A 214 -18.41 6.77 17.99
CA SER A 214 -18.95 5.50 18.50
C SER A 214 -18.64 4.34 17.52
N LYS A 215 -18.82 3.09 17.96
CA LYS A 215 -18.69 1.93 17.06
C LYS A 215 -19.71 2.05 15.91
N ALA A 216 -20.96 2.39 16.22
CA ALA A 216 -22.01 2.57 15.22
C ALA A 216 -21.66 3.64 14.18
N ASP A 217 -21.06 4.75 14.61
CA ASP A 217 -20.62 5.82 13.71
C ASP A 217 -19.52 5.38 12.76
N ARG A 218 -18.53 4.62 13.27
CA ARG A 218 -17.47 4.05 12.44
C ARG A 218 -18.02 3.10 11.37
N LEU A 219 -18.98 2.24 11.73
CA LEU A 219 -19.64 1.34 10.79
C LEU A 219 -20.39 2.11 9.68
N ARG A 220 -21.12 3.17 10.07
CA ARG A 220 -21.88 4.03 9.12
C ARG A 220 -20.95 4.79 8.17
N LEU A 221 -19.86 5.35 8.68
CA LEU A 221 -18.84 6.02 7.86
C LEU A 221 -18.23 5.04 6.85
N ARG A 222 -17.79 3.87 7.32
CA ARG A 222 -17.18 2.83 6.47
C ARG A 222 -18.14 2.39 5.36
N LYS A 223 -19.42 2.14 5.68
CA LYS A 223 -20.44 1.79 4.68
C LYS A 223 -20.60 2.91 3.63
N TYR A 224 -20.69 4.16 4.07
CA TYR A 224 -20.84 5.29 3.15
C TYR A 224 -19.64 5.45 2.22
N GLU A 225 -18.42 5.32 2.74
CA GLU A 225 -17.18 5.35 1.95
C GLU A 225 -17.13 4.24 0.90
N LEU A 226 -17.48 3.00 1.27
CA LEU A 226 -17.54 1.88 0.32
C LEU A 226 -18.60 2.11 -0.76
N LYS A 227 -19.80 2.55 -0.38
CA LYS A 227 -20.87 2.87 -1.32
C LYS A 227 -20.44 3.92 -2.35
N ARG A 228 -19.73 4.96 -1.89
CA ARG A 228 -19.17 6.01 -2.77
C ARG A 228 -18.07 5.50 -3.69
N ARG A 229 -17.14 4.74 -3.14
CA ARG A 229 -15.93 4.27 -3.84
C ARG A 229 -16.27 3.34 -5.00
N TYR A 230 -17.21 2.42 -4.79
CA TYR A 230 -17.52 1.36 -5.76
C TYR A 230 -18.82 1.59 -6.55
N GLY A 231 -19.74 2.43 -6.04
CA GLY A 231 -21.03 2.68 -6.71
C GLY A 231 -21.97 1.48 -6.76
N VAL A 232 -21.68 0.42 -6.00
CA VAL A 232 -22.48 -0.81 -5.90
C VAL A 232 -22.99 -1.01 -4.47
N PRO A 233 -24.02 -1.86 -4.25
CA PRO A 233 -24.50 -2.15 -2.90
C PRO A 233 -23.39 -2.69 -1.99
N VAL A 234 -23.34 -2.17 -0.76
CA VAL A 234 -22.34 -2.61 0.23
C VAL A 234 -22.75 -3.94 0.83
N THR A 235 -22.10 -5.00 0.37
CA THR A 235 -22.26 -6.37 0.87
C THR A 235 -21.10 -6.77 1.78
N ILE A 236 -21.25 -7.88 2.51
CA ILE A 236 -20.17 -8.48 3.31
C ILE A 236 -18.95 -8.76 2.42
N ASP A 237 -19.18 -9.32 1.22
CA ASP A 237 -18.13 -9.63 0.26
C ASP A 237 -17.41 -8.37 -0.24
N LEU A 238 -18.13 -7.27 -0.47
CA LEU A 238 -17.50 -5.99 -0.84
C LEU A 238 -16.55 -5.47 0.24
N VAL A 239 -16.96 -5.54 1.52
CA VAL A 239 -16.10 -5.14 2.65
C VAL A 239 -14.81 -5.97 2.65
N ARG A 240 -14.95 -7.30 2.52
CA ARG A 240 -13.81 -8.22 2.49
C ARG A 240 -12.88 -7.97 1.31
N LYS A 241 -13.42 -7.65 0.13
CA LYS A 241 -12.64 -7.28 -1.04
C LYS A 241 -11.86 -5.98 -0.79
N ASP A 242 -12.50 -4.94 -0.28
CA ASP A 242 -11.84 -3.65 -0.01
C ASP A 242 -10.68 -3.80 0.97
N ASP A 243 -10.87 -4.54 2.07
CA ASP A 243 -9.83 -4.80 3.07
C ASP A 243 -8.63 -5.57 2.47
N ASN A 244 -8.84 -6.34 1.41
CA ASN A 244 -7.81 -7.08 0.65
C ASN A 244 -7.26 -6.28 -0.56
N GLN A 245 -7.27 -4.94 -0.46
CA GLN A 245 -6.71 -4.02 -1.45
C GLN A 245 -7.36 -4.15 -2.84
N TRP A 246 -8.64 -4.53 -2.91
CA TRP A 246 -9.34 -4.65 -4.18
C TRP A 246 -9.45 -3.31 -4.91
N TYR A 247 -9.66 -2.21 -4.18
CA TYR A 247 -9.74 -0.86 -4.75
C TYR A 247 -8.52 -0.50 -5.61
N ASP A 248 -7.32 -0.69 -5.07
CA ASP A 248 -6.08 -0.33 -5.76
C ASP A 248 -5.91 -1.12 -7.07
N LYS A 249 -6.29 -2.41 -7.03
CA LYS A 249 -6.29 -3.29 -8.21
C LYS A 249 -7.29 -2.84 -9.27
N LEU A 250 -8.51 -2.48 -8.85
CA LEU A 250 -9.54 -1.96 -9.75
C LEU A 250 -9.10 -0.66 -10.41
N ARG A 251 -8.57 0.26 -9.60
CA ARG A 251 -8.11 1.57 -10.03
C ARG A 251 -7.04 1.45 -11.12
N LEU A 252 -6.00 0.65 -10.89
CA LEU A 252 -4.97 0.40 -11.90
C LEU A 252 -5.53 -0.27 -13.15
N HIS A 253 -6.38 -1.29 -13.01
CA HIS A 253 -6.94 -2.01 -14.15
C HIS A 253 -7.87 -1.12 -15.00
N TYR A 254 -8.69 -0.29 -14.36
CA TYR A 254 -9.59 0.64 -15.04
C TYR A 254 -8.83 1.65 -15.89
N PHE A 255 -7.84 2.35 -15.31
CA PHE A 255 -7.05 3.33 -16.07
C PHE A 255 -6.07 2.72 -17.08
N LEU A 256 -5.78 1.43 -16.96
CA LEU A 256 -5.04 0.68 -17.99
C LEU A 256 -5.93 0.32 -19.19
N THR A 257 -7.25 0.27 -19.00
CA THR A 257 -8.22 -0.23 -19.99
C THR A 257 -9.36 0.77 -20.24
N GLU A 258 -10.58 0.51 -19.76
CA GLU A 258 -11.80 1.25 -20.08
C GLU A 258 -11.75 2.75 -19.70
N GLY A 259 -11.00 3.09 -18.65
CA GLY A 259 -10.86 4.44 -18.12
C GLY A 259 -9.66 5.21 -18.65
N ARG A 260 -8.90 4.65 -19.59
CA ARG A 260 -7.62 5.18 -20.06
C ARG A 260 -7.69 6.64 -20.48
N ASP A 261 -8.69 7.00 -21.27
CA ASP A 261 -8.87 8.37 -21.80
C ASP A 261 -9.13 9.41 -20.71
N TYR A 262 -9.52 8.96 -19.51
CA TYR A 262 -9.82 9.82 -18.36
C TYR A 262 -8.66 9.92 -17.36
N LEU A 263 -7.57 9.17 -17.56
CA LEU A 263 -6.41 9.16 -16.66
C LEU A 263 -5.78 10.55 -16.51
N ALA A 264 -5.55 11.24 -17.63
CA ALA A 264 -4.95 12.58 -17.60
C ALA A 264 -5.84 13.58 -16.85
N ASN A 265 -7.15 13.52 -17.05
CA ASN A 265 -8.12 14.35 -16.33
C ASN A 265 -8.09 14.08 -14.82
N ARG A 266 -7.99 12.80 -14.43
CA ARG A 266 -7.91 12.37 -13.03
C ARG A 266 -6.63 12.90 -12.36
N ASP A 267 -5.48 12.67 -12.99
CA ASP A 267 -4.18 13.10 -12.45
C ASP A 267 -4.09 14.64 -12.37
N ARG A 268 -4.59 15.34 -13.40
CA ARG A 268 -4.78 16.80 -13.43
C ARG A 268 -5.60 17.30 -12.24
N ARG A 269 -6.73 16.67 -11.95
CA ARG A 269 -7.60 17.04 -10.83
C ARG A 269 -6.90 16.85 -9.49
N VAL A 270 -6.26 15.70 -9.30
CA VAL A 270 -5.54 15.39 -8.05
C VAL A 270 -4.36 16.32 -7.84
N ALA A 271 -3.60 16.63 -8.89
CA ALA A 271 -2.50 17.58 -8.82
C ALA A 271 -2.97 18.99 -8.41
N ARG A 272 -4.07 19.50 -9.00
CA ARG A 272 -4.68 20.77 -8.60
C ARG A 272 -5.12 20.80 -7.15
N GLN A 273 -5.72 19.71 -6.67
CA GLN A 273 -6.17 19.63 -5.29
C GLN A 273 -4.99 19.70 -4.32
N ILE A 274 -3.90 18.99 -4.61
CA ILE A 274 -2.67 19.03 -3.79
C ILE A 274 -2.06 20.44 -3.82
N LEU A 275 -1.95 21.05 -5.00
CA LEU A 275 -1.41 22.40 -5.17
C LEU A 275 -2.22 23.44 -4.38
N HIS A 276 -3.56 23.36 -4.45
CA HIS A 276 -4.45 24.24 -3.70
C HIS A 276 -4.31 24.03 -2.18
N GLN A 277 -4.21 22.78 -1.71
CA GLN A 277 -4.03 22.47 -0.29
C GLN A 277 -2.67 22.93 0.24
N GLY A 278 -1.64 22.90 -0.60
CA GLY A 278 -0.28 23.34 -0.29
C GLY A 278 -0.01 24.82 -0.59
N GLY A 279 -1.02 25.62 -0.95
CA GLY A 279 -0.84 27.06 -1.21
C GLY A 279 0.08 27.38 -2.39
N GLY A 280 0.06 26.56 -3.45
CA GLY A 280 0.95 26.71 -4.61
C GLY A 280 2.23 25.86 -4.53
N GLN A 281 2.42 25.13 -3.43
CA GLN A 281 3.62 24.32 -3.20
C GLN A 281 3.27 22.86 -3.00
N VAL A 282 4.19 21.97 -3.37
CA VAL A 282 3.92 20.53 -3.39
C VAL A 282 5.09 19.73 -2.81
N PHE A 283 4.79 18.88 -1.83
CA PHE A 283 5.77 17.91 -1.32
C PHE A 283 5.88 16.72 -2.28
N THR A 284 7.06 16.56 -2.89
CA THR A 284 7.26 15.62 -4.02
C THR A 284 6.92 14.15 -3.73
N PRO A 285 7.20 13.55 -2.54
CA PRO A 285 6.79 12.17 -2.27
C PRO A 285 5.27 11.98 -2.27
N ASP A 286 4.52 12.93 -1.72
CA ASP A 286 3.06 12.86 -1.64
C ASP A 286 2.44 13.05 -3.02
N PHE A 287 2.98 13.99 -3.80
CA PHE A 287 2.59 14.16 -5.20
C PHE A 287 2.79 12.89 -6.00
N ASN A 288 3.99 12.30 -5.97
CA ASN A 288 4.29 11.09 -6.72
C ASN A 288 3.37 9.92 -6.36
N ARG A 289 3.06 9.74 -5.07
CA ARG A 289 2.13 8.70 -4.62
C ARG A 289 0.69 8.94 -5.08
N SER A 290 0.32 10.18 -5.34
CA SER A 290 -1.03 10.56 -5.74
C SER A 290 -1.32 10.34 -7.23
N GLN A 291 -0.30 10.39 -8.09
CA GLN A 291 -0.41 10.27 -9.55
C GLN A 291 -0.41 8.81 -10.01
N LEU A 292 -1.00 8.53 -11.16
CA LEU A 292 -1.02 7.19 -11.77
C LEU A 292 -0.33 7.13 -13.14
N GLY A 293 -0.15 8.27 -13.80
CA GLY A 293 0.35 8.36 -15.17
C GLY A 293 1.64 7.57 -15.38
N ALA A 294 2.65 7.76 -14.51
CA ALA A 294 3.90 7.02 -14.61
C ALA A 294 3.72 5.50 -14.40
N THR A 295 2.87 5.10 -13.44
CA THR A 295 2.59 3.68 -13.17
C THR A 295 1.91 3.02 -14.38
N ILE A 296 0.83 3.61 -14.90
CA ILE A 296 0.10 3.10 -16.06
C ILE A 296 1.00 3.09 -17.31
N GLY A 297 1.74 4.17 -17.55
CA GLY A 297 2.65 4.27 -18.68
C GLY A 297 3.77 3.21 -18.67
N ILE A 298 4.28 2.82 -17.50
CA ILE A 298 5.23 1.69 -17.40
C ILE A 298 4.53 0.36 -17.68
N LEU A 299 3.31 0.14 -17.18
CA LEU A 299 2.56 -1.10 -17.46
C LEU A 299 2.24 -1.24 -18.95
N ASP A 300 1.89 -0.13 -19.62
CA ASP A 300 1.70 -0.07 -21.07
C ASP A 300 2.97 -0.42 -21.83
N LEU A 301 4.09 0.21 -21.47
CA LEU A 301 5.38 -0.01 -22.13
C LEU A 301 5.86 -1.45 -21.99
N LEU A 302 5.56 -2.10 -20.86
CA LEU A 302 5.83 -3.52 -20.64
C LEU A 302 4.83 -4.44 -21.37
N GLY A 303 3.92 -3.90 -22.17
CA GLY A 303 3.02 -4.67 -23.04
C GLY A 303 1.84 -5.32 -22.32
N LEU A 304 1.55 -4.93 -21.08
CA LEU A 304 0.46 -5.55 -20.31
C LEU A 304 -0.92 -5.44 -20.97
N PRO A 305 -1.33 -4.31 -21.57
CA PRO A 305 -2.63 -4.22 -22.25
C PRO A 305 -2.79 -5.23 -23.40
N VAL A 306 -1.73 -5.46 -24.18
CA VAL A 306 -1.73 -6.42 -25.29
C VAL A 306 -1.96 -7.83 -24.75
N LEU A 307 -1.25 -8.21 -23.67
CA LEU A 307 -1.43 -9.51 -23.02
C LEU A 307 -2.85 -9.68 -22.44
N LEU A 308 -3.45 -8.61 -21.92
CA LEU A 308 -4.83 -8.64 -21.41
C LEU A 308 -5.88 -8.79 -22.52
N SER A 309 -5.59 -8.36 -23.74
CA SER A 309 -6.47 -8.60 -24.91
C SER A 309 -6.42 -10.05 -25.41
N GLN A 310 -5.42 -10.83 -24.98
CA GLN A 310 -5.13 -12.19 -25.44
C GLN A 310 -5.18 -13.21 -24.30
N THR A 311 -6.21 -13.19 -23.45
CA THR A 311 -6.22 -14.03 -22.25
C THR A 311 -6.27 -15.54 -22.53
N ASP A 312 -6.75 -15.95 -23.70
CA ASP A 312 -6.78 -17.35 -24.12
C ASP A 312 -5.42 -17.85 -24.63
N ARG A 313 -4.43 -16.96 -24.76
CA ARG A 313 -3.09 -17.30 -25.21
C ARG A 313 -2.36 -18.15 -24.16
N GLU A 314 -1.75 -19.22 -24.64
CA GLU A 314 -0.78 -19.99 -23.87
C GLU A 314 0.57 -19.29 -23.82
N LEU A 315 1.06 -19.08 -22.61
CA LEU A 315 2.29 -18.32 -22.34
C LEU A 315 3.42 -19.25 -21.91
N ARG A 316 4.59 -19.06 -22.52
CA ARG A 316 5.82 -19.78 -22.17
C ARG A 316 6.93 -18.79 -21.84
N ASN A 317 7.87 -19.19 -20.98
CA ASN A 317 9.05 -18.36 -20.74
C ASN A 317 9.86 -18.10 -22.02
N SER A 318 9.75 -18.94 -23.05
CA SER A 318 10.47 -18.80 -24.32
C SER A 318 9.81 -17.81 -25.29
N ASP A 319 8.62 -17.30 -25.00
CA ASP A 319 7.92 -16.40 -25.90
C ASP A 319 8.70 -15.09 -26.07
N THR A 320 8.86 -14.64 -27.31
CA THR A 320 9.75 -13.53 -27.65
C THR A 320 9.32 -12.22 -27.00
N ASP A 321 8.03 -11.91 -27.04
CA ASP A 321 7.45 -10.73 -26.40
C ASP A 321 7.64 -10.73 -24.87
N LEU A 322 7.47 -11.88 -24.21
CA LEU A 322 7.72 -12.01 -22.78
C LEU A 322 9.21 -11.88 -22.43
N GLN A 323 10.10 -12.39 -23.28
CA GLN A 323 11.54 -12.19 -23.15
C GLN A 323 11.92 -10.71 -23.27
N HIS A 324 11.36 -9.99 -24.26
CA HIS A 324 11.55 -8.55 -24.40
C HIS A 324 11.04 -7.78 -23.18
N MET A 325 9.81 -8.07 -22.72
CA MET A 325 9.26 -7.47 -21.49
C MET A 325 10.18 -7.71 -20.29
N ALA A 326 10.69 -8.93 -20.11
CA ALA A 326 11.58 -9.26 -19.00
C ALA A 326 12.89 -8.49 -19.09
N THR A 327 13.52 -8.42 -20.26
CA THR A 327 14.77 -7.66 -20.47
C THR A 327 14.57 -6.19 -20.13
N THR A 328 13.56 -5.54 -20.71
CA THR A 328 13.24 -4.13 -20.43
C THR A 328 12.94 -3.89 -18.94
N ALA A 329 12.19 -4.80 -18.30
CA ALA A 329 11.89 -4.69 -16.88
C ALA A 329 13.14 -4.88 -16.00
N LEU A 330 14.06 -5.77 -16.38
CA LEU A 330 15.28 -6.06 -15.64
C LEU A 330 16.36 -4.97 -15.78
N GLU A 331 16.37 -4.27 -16.91
CA GLU A 331 17.19 -3.07 -17.15
C GLU A 331 16.69 -1.89 -16.31
N SER A 332 15.37 -1.73 -16.19
CA SER A 332 14.74 -0.58 -15.50
C SER A 332 14.17 -0.90 -14.10
N ARG A 333 14.77 -1.85 -13.38
CA ARG A 333 14.23 -2.35 -12.10
C ARG A 333 14.08 -1.29 -11.02
N SER A 334 15.03 -0.36 -10.93
CA SER A 334 14.98 0.69 -9.90
C SER A 334 13.85 1.68 -10.17
N GLN A 335 13.61 2.02 -11.44
CA GLN A 335 12.50 2.85 -11.88
C GLN A 335 11.15 2.15 -11.62
N ILE A 336 11.01 0.88 -12.00
CA ILE A 336 9.82 0.06 -11.72
C ILE A 336 9.55 -0.01 -10.22
N LYS A 337 10.60 -0.23 -9.41
CA LYS A 337 10.47 -0.26 -7.95
C LYS A 337 10.01 1.09 -7.38
N THR A 338 10.45 2.19 -7.97
CA THR A 338 10.12 3.55 -7.51
C THR A 338 8.69 3.95 -7.91
N ALA A 339 8.27 3.63 -9.13
CA ALA A 339 6.97 4.04 -9.67
C ALA A 339 5.82 3.08 -9.34
N ILE A 340 6.08 1.76 -9.29
CA ILE A 340 5.04 0.72 -9.08
C ILE A 340 5.20 0.03 -7.72
N GLY A 341 6.36 0.16 -7.06
CA GLY A 341 6.62 -0.53 -5.80
C GLY A 341 7.02 -2.01 -5.95
N ILE A 342 7.15 -2.51 -7.19
CA ILE A 342 7.50 -3.92 -7.46
C ILE A 342 9.03 -4.10 -7.40
N GLY A 343 9.49 -5.03 -6.56
CA GLY A 343 10.88 -5.48 -6.55
C GLY A 343 11.09 -6.65 -7.51
N LEU A 344 12.00 -6.51 -8.47
CA LEU A 344 12.39 -7.57 -9.39
C LEU A 344 13.80 -8.06 -9.06
N ALA A 345 13.95 -9.37 -8.88
CA ALA A 345 15.26 -10.02 -8.72
C ALA A 345 15.97 -10.08 -10.08
N ARG A 346 17.31 -10.06 -10.08
CA ARG A 346 18.11 -10.07 -11.33
C ARG A 346 17.90 -11.34 -12.17
N ASN A 347 17.49 -12.43 -11.54
CA ASN A 347 17.20 -13.72 -12.16
C ASN A 347 15.70 -13.97 -12.35
N SER A 348 14.86 -12.93 -12.30
CA SER A 348 13.41 -13.10 -12.51
C SER A 348 13.16 -13.59 -13.93
N THR A 349 12.44 -14.71 -14.08
CA THR A 349 12.04 -15.21 -15.40
C THR A 349 10.92 -14.35 -15.99
N PRO A 350 10.68 -14.40 -17.31
CA PRO A 350 9.58 -13.67 -17.94
C PRO A 350 8.21 -13.89 -17.29
N ILE A 351 7.87 -15.13 -16.99
CA ILE A 351 6.62 -15.47 -16.30
C ILE A 351 6.57 -14.90 -14.87
N MET A 352 7.71 -14.77 -14.18
CA MET A 352 7.78 -14.17 -12.85
C MET A 352 7.52 -12.67 -12.91
N VAL A 353 8.13 -11.98 -13.89
CA VAL A 353 7.90 -10.56 -14.15
C VAL A 353 6.42 -10.34 -14.47
N LEU A 354 5.86 -11.10 -15.42
CA LEU A 354 4.45 -11.01 -15.79
C LEU A 354 3.53 -11.23 -14.59
N ARG A 355 3.78 -12.25 -13.76
CA ARG A 355 2.99 -12.52 -12.55
C ARG A 355 2.95 -11.29 -11.64
N ARG A 356 4.09 -10.65 -11.39
CA ARG A 356 4.17 -9.47 -10.52
C ARG A 356 3.38 -8.28 -11.08
N LEU A 357 3.35 -8.11 -12.40
CA LEU A 357 2.56 -7.08 -13.07
C LEU A 357 1.06 -7.39 -12.98
N LEU A 358 0.66 -8.64 -13.25
CA LEU A 358 -0.73 -9.09 -13.15
C LEU A 358 -1.29 -8.99 -11.71
N ASP A 359 -0.47 -9.27 -10.70
CA ASP A 359 -0.85 -9.13 -9.29
C ASP A 359 -1.31 -7.70 -8.95
N GLN A 360 -0.74 -6.67 -9.60
CA GLN A 360 -1.12 -5.26 -9.38
C GLN A 360 -2.56 -4.95 -9.79
N ILE A 361 -3.08 -5.68 -10.78
CA ILE A 361 -4.43 -5.51 -11.30
C ILE A 361 -5.37 -6.65 -10.84
N GLY A 362 -4.88 -7.53 -9.95
CA GLY A 362 -5.65 -8.65 -9.40
C GLY A 362 -5.88 -9.82 -10.36
N PHE A 363 -5.09 -9.92 -11.42
CA PHE A 363 -5.06 -11.09 -12.30
C PHE A 363 -4.07 -12.12 -11.74
N SER A 364 -4.18 -13.37 -12.17
CA SER A 364 -3.25 -14.42 -11.76
C SER A 364 -2.82 -15.29 -12.94
N LEU A 365 -1.72 -16.02 -12.78
CA LEU A 365 -1.25 -17.01 -13.75
C LEU A 365 -1.45 -18.42 -13.22
N THR A 366 -2.08 -19.27 -14.01
CA THR A 366 -2.28 -20.69 -13.72
C THR A 366 -1.41 -21.53 -14.63
N CYS A 367 -0.72 -22.53 -14.05
CA CYS A 367 0.03 -23.50 -14.85
C CYS A 367 -0.98 -24.49 -15.46
N LEU A 368 -1.05 -24.52 -16.79
CA LEU A 368 -1.99 -25.39 -17.52
C LEU A 368 -1.43 -26.80 -17.66
N ARG A 369 -0.17 -26.91 -18.08
CA ARG A 369 0.52 -28.20 -18.28
C ARG A 369 2.04 -28.05 -18.33
N ASN A 370 2.70 -29.20 -18.31
CA ASN A 370 4.12 -29.33 -18.62
C ASN A 370 4.26 -29.94 -20.02
N GLU A 371 4.98 -29.27 -20.90
CA GLU A 371 5.34 -29.78 -22.23
C GLU A 371 6.81 -30.18 -22.24
N THR A 372 7.16 -31.22 -23.00
CA THR A 372 8.57 -31.55 -23.24
C THR A 372 8.90 -31.16 -24.67
N VAL A 373 9.71 -30.13 -24.84
CA VAL A 373 10.19 -29.66 -26.15
C VAL A 373 11.69 -29.86 -26.17
N GLN A 374 12.18 -30.62 -27.16
CA GLN A 374 13.62 -30.90 -27.34
C GLN A 374 14.32 -31.39 -26.05
N ARG A 375 13.74 -32.40 -25.37
CA ARG A 375 14.22 -32.98 -24.09
C ARG A 375 14.24 -32.02 -22.90
N LYS A 376 13.74 -30.79 -23.02
CA LYS A 376 13.57 -29.84 -21.91
C LYS A 376 12.09 -29.73 -21.53
N ARG A 377 11.80 -29.78 -20.22
CA ARG A 377 10.45 -29.56 -19.69
C ARG A 377 10.15 -28.06 -19.59
N LEU A 378 9.13 -27.62 -20.31
CA LEU A 378 8.61 -26.26 -20.30
C LEU A 378 7.24 -26.23 -19.63
N ARG A 379 7.01 -25.22 -18.79
CA ARG A 379 5.69 -24.97 -18.20
C ARG A 379 4.91 -24.02 -19.10
N VAL A 380 3.66 -24.36 -19.36
CA VAL A 380 2.71 -23.54 -20.12
C VAL A 380 1.73 -22.91 -19.14
N TYR A 381 1.53 -21.60 -19.26
CA TYR A 381 0.66 -20.83 -18.38
C TYR A 381 -0.50 -20.20 -19.15
N GLY A 382 -1.61 -19.97 -18.47
CA GLY A 382 -2.72 -19.13 -18.95
C GLY A 382 -2.95 -17.97 -18.00
N ILE A 383 -3.48 -16.86 -18.54
CA ILE A 383 -3.93 -15.72 -17.74
C ILE A 383 -5.33 -16.03 -17.20
N ASN A 384 -5.47 -16.03 -15.88
CA ASN A 384 -6.77 -16.22 -15.24
C ASN A 384 -7.41 -14.85 -14.96
N GLN A 385 -8.52 -14.57 -15.66
CA GLN A 385 -9.30 -13.37 -15.45
C GLN A 385 -10.08 -13.44 -14.12
N PRO A 386 -10.07 -12.37 -13.31
CA PRO A 386 -10.80 -12.34 -12.05
C PRO A 386 -12.31 -12.21 -12.24
N THR A 387 -13.08 -13.13 -11.65
CA THR A 387 -14.54 -13.14 -11.61
C THR A 387 -15.09 -12.48 -10.33
N ASP A 388 -14.58 -11.30 -10.00
CA ASP A 388 -14.82 -10.61 -8.73
C ASP A 388 -15.90 -9.51 -8.78
N GLY A 389 -16.59 -9.36 -9.92
CA GLY A 389 -17.65 -8.37 -10.11
C GLY A 389 -17.15 -6.97 -10.52
N ARG A 390 -15.84 -6.80 -10.79
CA ARG A 390 -15.25 -5.50 -11.18
C ARG A 390 -15.92 -4.80 -12.36
N ALA A 391 -16.48 -5.55 -13.31
CA ALA A 391 -17.16 -4.99 -14.48
C ALA A 391 -18.33 -4.07 -14.09
N SER A 392 -19.04 -4.39 -12.99
CA SER A 392 -20.12 -3.53 -12.48
C SER A 392 -19.60 -2.20 -11.95
N VAL A 393 -18.44 -2.22 -11.28
CA VAL A 393 -17.76 -1.02 -10.78
C VAL A 393 -17.23 -0.19 -11.94
N PHE A 394 -16.61 -0.83 -12.94
CA PHE A 394 -16.10 -0.14 -14.14
C PHE A 394 -17.22 0.55 -14.91
N LYS A 395 -18.36 -0.10 -15.09
CA LYS A 395 -19.54 0.52 -15.70
C LYS A 395 -19.97 1.78 -14.94
N HIS A 396 -19.95 1.76 -13.62
CA HIS A 396 -20.29 2.93 -12.79
C HIS A 396 -19.24 4.04 -12.90
N TRP A 397 -17.96 3.69 -12.81
CA TRP A 397 -16.84 4.62 -12.94
C TRP A 397 -16.81 5.28 -14.32
N LEU A 398 -16.99 4.51 -15.38
CA LEU A 398 -17.05 5.00 -16.76
C LEU A 398 -18.23 5.93 -17.00
N ALA A 399 -19.41 5.59 -16.46
CA ALA A 399 -20.57 6.49 -16.53
C ALA A 399 -20.31 7.82 -15.79
N THR A 400 -19.59 7.77 -14.68
CA THR A 400 -19.18 8.96 -13.93
C THR A 400 -18.20 9.79 -14.73
N ASP A 401 -17.15 9.17 -15.28
CA ASP A 401 -16.11 9.87 -16.05
C ASP A 401 -16.66 10.47 -17.35
N ARG A 402 -17.61 9.80 -18.02
CA ARG A 402 -18.32 10.36 -19.18
C ARG A 402 -19.07 11.65 -18.86
N ARG A 403 -19.60 11.78 -17.64
CA ARG A 403 -20.31 12.97 -17.19
C ARG A 403 -19.37 14.02 -16.60
N PHE A 404 -18.33 13.56 -15.90
CA PHE A 404 -17.37 14.36 -15.16
C PHE A 404 -15.97 13.73 -15.31
N PRO A 405 -15.21 14.11 -16.35
CA PRO A 405 -13.91 13.49 -16.64
C PRO A 405 -12.96 13.48 -15.43
N GLY A 406 -12.48 12.29 -15.05
CA GLY A 406 -11.49 12.09 -13.98
C GLY A 406 -12.07 12.00 -12.56
N TRP A 407 -13.38 11.79 -12.43
CA TRP A 407 -14.12 11.76 -11.15
C TRP A 407 -14.61 10.37 -10.73
N SER A 408 -14.35 9.32 -11.51
CA SER A 408 -14.71 7.91 -11.21
C SER A 408 -14.50 7.50 -9.75
N GLU A 409 -13.34 7.85 -9.18
CA GLU A 409 -12.96 7.48 -7.82
C GLU A 409 -13.64 8.27 -6.68
N GLN A 410 -14.25 9.45 -6.97
CA GLN A 410 -14.65 10.43 -5.92
C GLN A 410 -15.93 11.25 -6.24
N ALA A 411 -16.86 10.70 -7.03
CA ALA A 411 -18.03 11.38 -7.61
C ALA A 411 -18.90 12.30 -6.70
N ALA A 412 -18.84 12.21 -5.37
CA ALA A 412 -19.72 13.00 -4.49
C ALA A 412 -19.22 14.41 -4.12
N ASP A 413 -17.97 14.81 -4.42
CA ASP A 413 -17.55 16.20 -4.17
C ASP A 413 -18.10 17.17 -5.25
N LEU A 414 -18.74 16.63 -6.29
CA LEU A 414 -19.51 17.35 -7.31
C LEU A 414 -20.84 17.95 -6.80
N TRP A 415 -21.28 17.59 -5.59
CA TRP A 415 -22.56 18.02 -5.02
C TRP A 415 -22.44 19.21 -4.06
N ASP A 416 -21.23 19.73 -3.84
CA ASP A 416 -21.04 21.07 -3.29
C ASP A 416 -21.19 22.04 -4.47
N GLY A 417 -22.16 22.95 -4.42
CA GLY A 417 -22.60 23.79 -5.55
C GLY A 417 -21.56 24.79 -6.08
N SER A 418 -20.26 24.54 -5.93
CA SER A 418 -19.19 25.21 -6.64
C SER A 418 -19.15 24.69 -8.08
N THR A 419 -19.83 25.40 -8.97
CA THR A 419 -19.68 25.26 -10.42
C THR A 419 -18.21 25.30 -10.81
N LEU A 420 -17.62 24.14 -11.12
CA LEU A 420 -16.37 24.05 -11.86
C LEU A 420 -16.71 23.85 -13.35
N PRO A 421 -15.93 24.45 -14.26
CA PRO A 421 -16.24 24.45 -15.67
C PRO A 421 -16.31 23.02 -16.21
N ILE A 422 -17.40 22.72 -16.91
CA ILE A 422 -17.55 21.50 -17.70
C ILE A 422 -16.44 21.53 -18.75
N VAL A 423 -15.39 20.74 -18.57
CA VAL A 423 -14.41 20.50 -19.63
C VAL A 423 -15.06 19.55 -20.62
N THR A 424 -15.72 20.12 -21.63
CA THR A 424 -16.32 19.39 -22.74
C THR A 424 -15.23 19.05 -23.75
N LYS A 425 -14.48 17.97 -23.50
CA LYS A 425 -13.92 17.06 -24.52
C LYS A 425 -13.03 16.02 -23.82
N PRO A 426 -13.18 14.72 -24.11
CA PRO A 426 -12.08 13.80 -23.89
C PRO A 426 -10.89 14.27 -24.74
N VAL A 427 -9.73 14.44 -24.12
CA VAL A 427 -8.48 14.64 -24.85
C VAL A 427 -8.16 13.29 -25.48
N CYS A 428 -8.59 13.10 -26.73
CA CYS A 428 -7.90 12.17 -27.61
C CYS A 428 -6.59 12.84 -27.99
N ASP A 429 -5.46 12.20 -27.71
CA ASP A 429 -4.39 12.07 -28.71
C ASP A 429 -3.25 11.15 -28.25
N GLU A 430 -2.60 10.61 -29.27
CA GLU A 430 -1.50 9.66 -29.30
C GLU A 430 -0.45 9.86 -28.20
N PHE A 431 -0.41 8.93 -27.24
CA PHE A 431 0.73 8.78 -26.32
C PHE A 431 1.97 8.40 -27.13
N LYS A 432 2.80 9.39 -27.49
CA LYS A 432 4.15 9.12 -27.99
C LYS A 432 5.01 8.59 -26.84
N GLN A 433 5.56 7.40 -27.10
CA GLN A 433 6.43 6.55 -26.29
C GLN A 433 7.10 7.21 -25.07
N LEU A 434 6.69 6.77 -23.87
CA LEU A 434 7.56 6.79 -22.70
C LEU A 434 8.76 5.87 -22.97
N SER A 435 9.91 6.44 -23.32
CA SER A 435 11.17 5.68 -23.30
C SER A 435 11.72 5.65 -21.87
N LEU A 436 12.01 4.45 -21.36
CA LEU A 436 12.74 4.28 -20.09
C LEU A 436 14.18 4.85 -20.16
N GLY A 437 14.65 5.25 -21.34
CA GLY A 437 15.95 5.92 -21.55
C GLY A 437 16.01 7.36 -21.03
N ASN A 438 14.89 8.07 -20.91
CA ASN A 438 14.87 9.48 -20.44
C ASN A 438 15.16 9.65 -18.93
N PHE A 439 15.52 8.56 -18.24
CA PHE A 439 16.00 8.56 -16.86
C PHE A 439 17.53 8.66 -16.75
N GLY A 440 18.26 8.75 -17.88
CA GLY A 440 19.70 8.50 -17.98
C GLY A 440 20.64 9.69 -18.26
N GLU A 441 20.16 10.89 -18.53
CA GLU A 441 21.05 12.03 -18.83
C GLU A 441 21.21 12.95 -17.61
N SER A 442 22.30 12.70 -16.89
CA SER A 442 22.92 13.66 -15.98
C SER A 442 23.93 14.43 -16.80
N GLU A 443 23.57 15.63 -17.28
CA GLU A 443 24.58 16.58 -17.74
C GLU A 443 25.51 16.90 -16.56
N ALA A 444 26.78 16.52 -16.74
CA ALA A 444 27.85 16.93 -15.86
C ALA A 444 28.02 18.45 -16.01
N ILE A 445 27.60 19.21 -15.01
CA ILE A 445 28.00 20.60 -14.86
C ILE A 445 29.34 20.57 -14.12
N SER A 446 30.39 20.84 -14.90
CA SER A 446 31.74 21.22 -14.46
C SER A 446 31.74 22.46 -13.59
#